data_AF-A0A954HBG6-F1
#
_entry.id   AF-A0A954HBG6-F1
#
_cell.length_a   1.000
_cell.length_b   1.000
_cell.length_c   1.000
_cell.angle_alpha   90.00
_cell.angle_beta   90.00
_cell.angle_gamma   90.00
#
_symmetry.space_group_name_H-M   'P 1'
#
loop_
_entity.id
_entity.type
_entity.pdbx_description
1 polymer ?
#
loop_
_entity_poly.entity_id
_entity_poly.type
_entity_poly.pdbx_seq_one_letter_code
_entity_poly.pdbx_strand_id
1 'polypeptide(L)'
;MNDVLRFEYLHIAATALCSDKPTDAQVQTIARFARQSAYNKVTLFPDCDEPGEAGFKELLWKLAEQQVEVRLGWSSTMFDGRFKGMQPEDMDSGDWRQPVF
;
A
#
# COMPACT_ATOMS: atom_id res chain seq x y z
N MET A 1 -10.17 -2.87 -8.99
CA MET A 1 -11.05 -3.16 -7.82
C MET A 1 -11.16 -4.66 -7.63
N ASN A 2 -10.02 -5.28 -7.32
CA ASN A 2 -9.84 -6.72 -7.06
C ASN A 2 -8.86 -6.94 -5.88
N ASP A 3 -8.05 -5.94 -5.56
CA ASP A 3 -6.98 -6.00 -4.54
C ASP A 3 -7.52 -6.25 -3.13
N VAL A 4 -8.55 -5.50 -2.70
CA VAL A 4 -9.11 -5.59 -1.34
C VAL A 4 -9.71 -6.98 -1.06
N LEU A 5 -10.38 -7.58 -2.05
CA LEU A 5 -10.96 -8.93 -1.93
C LEU A 5 -9.86 -10.00 -1.81
N ARG A 6 -8.73 -9.80 -2.50
CA ARG A 6 -7.60 -10.73 -2.45
C ARG A 6 -6.84 -10.63 -1.12
N PHE A 7 -6.75 -9.44 -0.54
CA PHE A 7 -6.23 -9.25 0.83
C PHE A 7 -7.16 -9.82 1.91
N GLU A 8 -8.48 -9.77 1.73
CA GLU A 8 -9.43 -10.44 2.62
C GLU A 8 -9.19 -11.96 2.67
N TYR A 9 -8.92 -12.57 1.52
CA TYR A 9 -8.54 -13.99 1.43
C TYR A 9 -7.24 -14.33 2.17
N LEU A 10 -6.35 -13.34 2.32
CA LEU A 10 -5.10 -13.46 3.09
C LEU A 10 -5.27 -13.07 4.57
N HIS A 11 -6.50 -12.78 5.01
CA HIS A 11 -6.82 -12.26 6.34
C HIS A 11 -6.08 -10.95 6.71
N ILE A 12 -5.75 -10.15 5.71
CA ILE A 12 -5.12 -8.84 5.89
C ILE A 12 -6.19 -7.77 5.75
N ALA A 13 -6.28 -6.88 6.73
CA ALA A 13 -7.13 -5.69 6.63
C ALA A 13 -6.52 -4.75 5.58
N ALA A 14 -7.17 -4.62 4.42
CA ALA A 14 -6.70 -3.79 3.32
C ALA A 14 -7.74 -2.75 2.91
N THR A 15 -7.24 -1.62 2.43
CA THR A 15 -8.04 -0.55 1.83
C THR A 15 -7.37 -0.14 0.53
N ALA A 16 -8.14 0.00 -0.55
CA ALA A 16 -7.63 0.51 -1.82
C ALA A 16 -7.98 2.00 -2.00
N LEU A 17 -7.08 2.74 -2.62
CA LEU A 17 -7.35 4.09 -3.10
C LEU A 17 -7.66 4.01 -4.60
N CYS A 18 -8.91 4.25 -4.97
CA CYS A 18 -9.32 4.30 -6.37
C CYS A 18 -9.10 5.70 -6.99
N SER A 19 -7.90 6.27 -6.81
CA SER A 19 -7.57 7.62 -7.29
C SER A 19 -6.06 7.74 -7.52
N ASP A 20 -5.67 8.39 -8.61
CA ASP A 20 -4.27 8.68 -8.96
C ASP A 20 -3.57 9.56 -7.90
N LYS A 21 -4.36 10.32 -7.12
CA LYS A 21 -3.85 11.20 -6.06
C LYS A 21 -4.59 10.99 -4.74
N PRO A 22 -3.87 10.92 -3.61
CA PRO A 22 -4.47 10.78 -2.29
C PRO A 22 -5.10 12.10 -1.84
N THR A 23 -6.43 12.11 -1.70
CA THR A 23 -7.15 13.24 -1.10
C THR A 23 -6.96 13.28 0.41
N ASP A 24 -7.01 14.46 1.02
CA ASP A 24 -6.77 14.61 2.46
C ASP A 24 -7.82 13.85 3.30
N ALA A 25 -9.06 13.74 2.80
CA ALA A 25 -10.11 12.95 3.43
C ALA A 25 -9.78 11.44 3.45
N GLN A 26 -9.17 10.93 2.38
CA GLN A 26 -8.69 9.54 2.32
C GLN A 26 -7.53 9.33 3.29
N VAL A 27 -6.56 10.26 3.35
CA VAL A 27 -5.43 10.20 4.29
C VAL A 27 -5.92 10.18 5.74
N GLN A 28 -6.87 11.06 6.10
CA GLN A 28 -7.45 11.08 7.44
C GLN A 28 -8.16 9.78 7.79
N THR A 29 -8.88 9.19 6.83
CA THR A 29 -9.57 7.92 7.01
C THR A 29 -8.57 6.80 7.27
N ILE A 30 -7.50 6.69 6.48
CA ILE A 30 -6.42 5.71 6.67
C ILE A 30 -5.76 5.91 8.04
N ALA A 31 -5.38 7.14 8.39
CA ALA A 31 -4.74 7.42 9.67
C ALA A 31 -5.64 7.07 10.86
N ARG A 32 -6.95 7.34 10.77
CA ARG A 32 -7.91 6.93 11.79
C ARG A 32 -7.99 5.41 11.92
N PHE A 33 -8.09 4.68 10.81
CA PHE A 33 -8.12 3.22 10.81
C PHE A 33 -6.83 2.60 11.35
N ALA A 34 -5.68 3.12 10.95
CA ALA A 34 -4.37 2.66 11.42
C ALA A 34 -4.27 2.75 12.95
N ARG A 35 -4.68 3.89 13.53
CA ARG A 35 -4.67 4.11 14.98
C ARG A 35 -5.64 3.20 15.73
N GLN A 36 -6.80 2.89 15.14
CA GLN A 36 -7.84 2.09 15.79
C GLN A 36 -7.56 0.58 15.72
N SER A 37 -6.99 0.10 14.62
CA SER A 37 -7.01 -1.34 14.31
C SER A 37 -5.64 -1.95 14.02
N ALA A 38 -4.60 -1.13 13.77
CA ALA A 38 -3.31 -1.63 13.29
C ALA A 38 -2.11 -1.09 14.10
N TYR A 39 -2.31 -0.72 15.37
CA TYR A 39 -1.26 -0.13 16.22
C TYR A 39 -0.54 1.05 15.55
N ASN A 40 -1.30 1.87 14.81
CA ASN A 40 -0.80 3.02 14.06
C ASN A 40 0.22 2.67 12.94
N LYS A 41 0.15 1.44 12.41
CA LYS A 41 1.01 0.95 11.32
C LYS A 41 0.21 0.74 10.04
N VAL A 42 0.81 1.08 8.91
CA VAL A 42 0.26 0.81 7.57
C VAL A 42 1.37 0.31 6.66
N THR A 43 1.11 -0.77 5.95
CA THR A 43 1.94 -1.19 4.82
C THR A 43 1.23 -0.80 3.54
N LEU A 44 1.95 -0.12 2.66
CA LEU A 44 1.42 0.38 1.42
C LEU A 44 2.01 -0.41 0.24
N PHE A 45 1.17 -0.75 -0.74
CA PHE A 45 1.52 -1.51 -1.95
C PHE A 45 1.16 -0.68 -3.19
N PRO A 46 2.13 0.00 -3.83
CA PRO A 46 1.89 0.77 -5.05
C PRO A 46 1.70 -0.13 -6.27
N ASP A 47 1.02 0.40 -7.28
CA ASP A 47 1.24 -0.03 -8.66
C ASP A 47 2.65 0.42 -9.07
N CYS A 48 3.46 -0.51 -9.55
CA CYS A 48 4.88 -0.25 -9.84
C CYS A 48 5.08 0.36 -11.24
N ASP A 49 4.27 1.37 -11.56
CA ASP A 49 4.40 2.27 -12.71
C ASP A 49 4.69 3.71 -12.26
N GLU A 50 5.01 4.59 -13.20
CA GLU A 50 5.43 5.97 -12.88
C GLU A 50 4.32 6.81 -12.20
N PRO A 51 3.06 6.79 -12.66
CA PRO A 51 1.96 7.48 -11.97
C PRO A 51 1.67 6.91 -10.58
N GLY A 52 1.63 5.58 -10.43
CA GLY A 52 1.37 4.88 -9.19
C GLY A 52 2.43 5.18 -8.13
N GLU A 53 3.72 5.10 -8.48
CA GLU A 53 4.80 5.45 -7.56
C GLU A 53 4.79 6.92 -7.15
N ALA A 54 4.41 7.84 -8.05
CA ALA A 54 4.33 9.26 -7.73
C ALA A 54 3.20 9.56 -6.73
N GLY A 55 1.99 9.07 -6.98
CA GLY A 55 0.84 9.23 -6.07
C GLY A 55 1.10 8.57 -4.71
N PHE A 56 1.82 7.46 -4.73
CA PHE A 56 2.21 6.75 -3.53
C PHE A 56 3.24 7.50 -2.67
N LYS A 57 4.27 8.11 -3.27
CA LYS A 57 5.25 8.92 -2.55
C LYS A 57 4.57 10.09 -1.84
N GLU A 58 3.58 10.71 -2.48
CA GLU A 58 2.74 11.73 -1.87
C GLU A 58 1.96 11.18 -0.67
N LEU A 59 1.33 10.00 -0.80
CA LEU A 59 0.60 9.36 0.29
C LEU A 59 1.50 9.03 1.48
N LEU A 60 2.69 8.48 1.22
CA LEU A 60 3.68 8.15 2.25
C LEU A 60 4.04 9.40 3.06
N TRP A 61 4.30 10.52 2.38
CA TRP A 61 4.59 11.79 3.03
C TRP A 61 3.44 12.27 3.90
N LYS A 62 2.21 12.32 3.35
CA LYS A 62 1.02 12.78 4.08
C LYS A 62 0.70 11.92 5.31
N LEU A 63 0.92 10.61 5.24
CA LEU A 63 0.73 9.71 6.39
C LEU A 63 1.83 9.88 7.45
N ALA A 64 3.07 10.13 7.03
CA ALA A 64 4.17 10.45 7.95
C ALA A 64 3.92 11.77 8.70
N GLU A 65 3.38 12.80 8.04
CA GLU A 65 2.94 14.04 8.71
C GLU A 65 1.87 13.79 9.78
N GLN A 66 1.03 12.77 9.59
CA GLN A 66 0.04 12.32 10.57
C GLN A 66 0.62 11.38 11.65
N GLN A 67 1.95 11.23 11.71
CA GLN A 67 2.66 10.35 12.63
C GLN A 67 2.23 8.88 12.54
N VAL A 68 1.79 8.41 11.37
CA VAL A 68 1.51 6.99 11.11
C VAL A 68 2.83 6.29 10.79
N GLU A 69 3.09 5.10 11.36
CA GLU A 69 4.24 4.28 10.96
C GLU A 69 3.92 3.66 9.60
N VAL A 70 4.55 4.17 8.55
CA VAL A 70 4.35 3.70 7.17
C VAL A 70 5.49 2.78 6.77
N ARG A 71 5.14 1.64 6.18
CA ARG A 71 6.07 0.72 5.54
C ARG A 71 5.75 0.59 4.06
N LEU A 72 6.80 0.50 3.26
CA LEU A 72 6.71 0.21 1.84
C LEU A 72 6.77 -1.31 1.65
N GLY A 73 5.71 -1.90 1.10
CA GLY A 73 5.69 -3.34 0.81
C GLY A 73 6.58 -3.72 -0.37
N TRP A 74 6.58 -2.88 -1.42
CA TRP A 74 7.45 -3.03 -2.60
C TRP A 74 7.58 -1.71 -3.37
N SER A 75 8.48 -1.66 -4.37
CA SER A 75 8.48 -0.66 -5.43
C SER A 75 9.13 -1.23 -6.69
N SER A 76 9.06 -0.50 -7.81
CA SER A 76 9.70 -0.92 -9.08
C SER A 76 11.23 -1.02 -9.00
N THR A 77 11.85 -0.46 -7.95
CA THR A 77 13.30 -0.45 -7.73
C THR A 77 13.77 -1.44 -6.68
N MET A 78 12.87 -2.06 -5.93
CA MET A 78 13.23 -3.07 -4.94
C MET A 78 13.48 -4.44 -5.61
N PHE A 79 14.30 -5.29 -4.97
CA PHE A 79 14.60 -6.66 -5.43
C PHE A 79 15.09 -6.72 -6.88
N ASP A 80 16.08 -5.88 -7.21
CA ASP A 80 16.65 -5.78 -8.56
C ASP A 80 15.61 -5.51 -9.66
N GLY A 81 14.53 -4.81 -9.29
CA GLY A 81 13.45 -4.46 -10.20
C GLY A 81 12.44 -5.57 -10.47
N ARG A 82 12.40 -6.61 -9.62
CA ARG A 82 11.46 -7.74 -9.73
C ARG A 82 10.01 -7.30 -9.90
N PHE A 83 9.62 -6.19 -9.27
CA PHE A 83 8.24 -5.71 -9.25
C PHE A 83 7.94 -4.66 -10.31
N LYS A 84 8.88 -4.33 -11.20
CA LYS A 84 8.70 -3.28 -12.20
C LYS A 84 7.51 -3.59 -13.13
N GLY A 85 6.54 -2.67 -13.18
CA GLY A 85 5.32 -2.82 -13.98
C GLY A 85 4.28 -3.79 -13.41
N MET A 86 4.50 -4.32 -12.20
CA MET A 86 3.52 -5.17 -11.52
C MET A 86 2.53 -4.35 -10.71
N GLN A 87 1.32 -4.87 -10.59
CA GLN A 87 0.27 -4.39 -9.70
C GLN A 87 0.05 -5.39 -8.55
N PRO A 88 -0.54 -4.97 -7.42
CA PRO A 88 -0.86 -5.88 -6.32
C PRO A 88 -1.71 -7.08 -6.77
N GLU A 89 -2.61 -6.90 -7.74
CA GLU A 89 -3.42 -7.98 -8.31
C GLU A 89 -2.62 -9.05 -9.09
N ASP A 90 -1.40 -8.74 -9.52
CA ASP A 90 -0.52 -9.68 -10.23
C ASP A 90 0.17 -10.67 -9.27
N MET A 91 0.22 -10.39 -7.96
CA MET A 91 0.84 -11.30 -7.00
C MET A 91 0.03 -12.57 -6.81
N ASP A 92 0.69 -13.72 -6.96
CA ASP A 92 0.12 -14.99 -6.54
C ASP A 92 0.14 -15.13 -5.00
N SER A 93 -0.78 -15.92 -4.48
CA SER A 93 -0.96 -16.23 -3.06
C SER A 93 0.32 -16.70 -2.35
N GLY A 94 1.26 -17.29 -3.07
CA GLY A 94 2.58 -17.69 -2.56
C GLY A 94 3.54 -16.52 -2.34
N ASP A 95 3.48 -15.47 -3.15
CA ASP A 95 4.37 -14.30 -3.05
C ASP A 95 4.00 -13.42 -1.85
N TRP A 96 2.72 -13.34 -1.49
CA TRP A 96 2.24 -12.59 -0.33
C TRP A 96 2.74 -13.14 1.02
N ARG A 97 3.06 -14.43 1.06
CA ARG A 97 3.59 -15.12 2.25
C ARG A 97 5.10 -15.09 2.34
N GLN A 98 5.79 -14.55 1.34
CA GLN A 98 7.18 -14.19 1.50
C GLN A 98 7.19 -12.77 1.99
N PRO A 99 7.22 -12.57 3.32
CA PRO A 99 7.41 -11.24 3.80
C PRO A 99 8.78 -10.81 3.32
N VAL A 100 8.72 -9.77 2.53
CA VAL A 100 9.87 -9.06 2.05
C VAL A 100 10.35 -8.22 3.23
N PHE A 101 10.97 -8.91 4.20
CA PHE A 101 11.48 -8.36 5.46
C PHE A 101 12.95 -7.99 5.34
#